data_AF-A0A836T8E7-F1
#
_entry.id   AF-A0A836T8E7-F1
#
_cell.length_a   1.000
_cell.length_b   1.000
_cell.length_c   1.000
_cell.angle_alpha   90.00
_cell.angle_beta   90.00
_cell.angle_gamma   90.00
#
_symmetry.space_group_name_H-M   'P 1'
#
loop_
_entity.id
_entity.type
_entity.pdbx_description
1 polymer ?
#
loop_
_entity_poly.entity_id
_entity_poly.type
_entity_poly.pdbx_seq_one_letter_code
_entity_poly.pdbx_strand_id
1 'polypeptide(L)'
;MCGICGFTGTSDTILLRSMMDSLFHRGPDEEGLFVNDKINLGFRRLSIVDIKSGQQPVHNEDKSLWSIFNGEIYNHKELRSELLKKGHQFYTDHSDSELIVHLYEEYGESFVKKINGMFAIALWNNNEERLLLFRDRMGVKPLFYSSINGKL
;
A
#
# COMPACT_ATOMS: atom_id res chain seq x y z
N MET A 1 -0.18 -13.73 -6.30
CA MET A 1 1.02 -13.00 -5.91
C MET A 1 0.77 -11.50 -5.74
N CYS A 2 -0.30 -10.84 -6.15
CA CYS A 2 -0.47 -9.38 -6.06
C CYS A 2 0.60 -8.53 -6.79
N GLY A 3 0.19 -7.33 -7.19
CA GLY A 3 1.01 -6.34 -7.89
C GLY A 3 0.65 -4.93 -7.45
N ILE A 4 1.67 -4.09 -7.32
CA ILE A 4 1.53 -2.65 -7.05
C ILE A 4 2.19 -1.87 -8.18
N CYS A 5 1.61 -0.74 -8.54
CA CYS A 5 2.16 0.20 -9.50
C CYS A 5 1.69 1.61 -9.16
N GLY A 6 2.38 2.62 -9.68
CA GLY A 6 1.96 3.99 -9.51
C GLY A 6 2.97 4.96 -10.10
N PHE A 7 2.56 6.22 -10.18
CA PHE A 7 3.42 7.32 -10.60
C PHE A 7 2.93 8.64 -9.99
N THR A 8 3.87 9.56 -9.84
CA THR A 8 3.63 10.94 -9.38
C THR A 8 3.23 11.87 -10.53
N GLY A 9 2.53 12.94 -10.19
CA GLY A 9 2.02 13.94 -11.11
C GLY A 9 0.52 13.82 -11.36
N THR A 10 0.04 14.58 -12.35
CA THR A 10 -1.38 14.73 -12.67
C THR A 10 -2.07 13.39 -12.89
N SER A 11 -3.35 13.35 -12.54
CA SER A 11 -4.24 12.21 -12.73
C SER A 11 -4.22 11.71 -14.18
N ASP A 12 -3.89 10.43 -14.37
CA ASP A 12 -3.97 9.74 -15.66
C ASP A 12 -4.38 8.28 -15.44
N THR A 13 -5.70 8.07 -15.36
CA THR A 13 -6.29 6.76 -15.16
C THR A 13 -6.05 5.81 -16.34
N ILE A 14 -5.84 6.34 -17.55
CA ILE A 14 -5.58 5.50 -18.74
C ILE A 14 -4.20 4.87 -18.61
N LEU A 15 -3.17 5.68 -18.32
CA LEU A 15 -1.83 5.19 -18.08
C LEU A 15 -1.80 4.24 -16.87
N LEU A 16 -2.44 4.61 -15.76
CA LEU A 16 -2.48 3.77 -14.56
C LEU A 16 -3.12 2.40 -14.84
N ARG A 17 -4.23 2.35 -15.58
CA ARG A 17 -4.86 1.08 -15.98
C ARG A 17 -3.94 0.25 -16.87
N SER A 18 -3.26 0.86 -17.84
CA SER A 18 -2.27 0.16 -18.66
C SER A 18 -1.13 -0.45 -17.81
N MET A 19 -0.65 0.26 -16.79
CA MET A 19 0.33 -0.27 -15.83
C MET A 19 -0.26 -1.45 -15.02
N MET A 20 -1.51 -1.34 -14.54
CA MET A 20 -2.18 -2.42 -13.82
C MET A 20 -2.43 -3.66 -14.69
N ASP A 21 -2.72 -3.49 -15.98
CA ASP A 21 -2.94 -4.60 -16.92
C ASP A 21 -1.64 -5.38 -17.18
N SER A 22 -0.50 -4.70 -17.23
CA SER A 22 0.81 -5.36 -17.30
C SER A 22 1.08 -6.28 -16.10
N LEU A 23 0.44 -6.00 -14.96
CA LEU A 23 0.54 -6.77 -13.71
C LEU A 23 -0.60 -7.77 -13.52
N PHE A 24 -1.53 -7.90 -14.48
CA PHE A 24 -2.73 -8.76 -14.36
C PHE A 24 -2.38 -10.21 -13.98
N HIS A 25 -1.33 -10.77 -14.59
CA HIS A 25 -0.85 -12.13 -14.30
C HIS A 25 -0.45 -12.37 -12.83
N ARG A 26 -0.16 -11.32 -12.06
CA ARG A 26 0.18 -11.42 -10.63
C ARG A 26 -1.06 -11.44 -9.74
N GLY A 27 -2.17 -10.88 -10.21
CA GLY A 27 -3.39 -10.63 -9.46
C GLY A 27 -4.61 -10.42 -10.35
N PRO A 28 -5.22 -11.50 -10.87
CA PRO A 28 -6.38 -11.43 -11.77
C PRO A 28 -7.72 -11.26 -11.04
N ASP A 29 -7.76 -11.37 -9.70
CA ASP A 29 -9.02 -11.51 -8.96
C ASP A 29 -9.67 -10.17 -8.64
N GLU A 30 -8.87 -9.17 -8.25
CA GLU A 30 -9.36 -7.84 -7.92
C GLU A 30 -8.40 -6.74 -8.38
N GLU A 31 -8.94 -5.55 -8.58
CA GLU A 31 -8.18 -4.31 -8.82
C GLU A 31 -8.65 -3.19 -7.92
N GLY A 32 -7.77 -2.22 -7.69
CA GLY A 32 -8.13 -0.98 -7.05
C GLY A 32 -7.17 0.14 -7.43
N LEU A 33 -7.67 1.37 -7.35
CA LEU A 33 -6.91 2.55 -7.74
C LEU A 33 -7.24 3.74 -6.84
N PHE A 34 -6.22 4.57 -6.59
CA PHE A 34 -6.34 5.88 -5.95
C PHE A 34 -5.65 6.90 -6.84
N VAL A 35 -6.36 7.96 -7.21
CA VAL A 35 -5.90 8.97 -8.16
C VAL A 35 -6.26 10.34 -7.63
N ASN A 36 -5.29 11.24 -7.61
CA ASN A 36 -5.48 12.68 -7.43
C ASN A 36 -4.52 13.45 -8.36
N ASP A 37 -4.42 14.77 -8.18
CA ASP A 37 -3.58 15.62 -9.05
C ASP A 37 -2.07 15.51 -8.82
N LYS A 38 -1.64 14.68 -7.86
CA LYS A 38 -0.26 14.54 -7.40
C LYS A 38 0.26 13.10 -7.43
N ILE A 39 -0.63 12.11 -7.31
CA ILE A 39 -0.28 10.70 -7.23
C ILE A 39 -1.34 9.82 -7.90
N ASN A 40 -0.87 8.76 -8.54
CA ASN A 40 -1.66 7.69 -9.14
C ASN A 40 -1.15 6.36 -8.57
N LEU A 41 -1.97 5.63 -7.83
CA LEU A 41 -1.64 4.36 -7.20
C LEU A 41 -2.60 3.27 -7.70
N GLY A 42 -2.06 2.13 -8.11
CA GLY A 42 -2.81 1.01 -8.68
C GLY A 42 -2.40 -0.33 -8.07
N PHE A 43 -3.39 -1.19 -7.85
CA PHE A 43 -3.23 -2.48 -7.20
C PHE A 43 -3.94 -3.58 -7.98
N ARG A 44 -3.30 -4.76 -8.02
CA ARG A 44 -3.85 -6.01 -8.55
C ARG A 44 -3.72 -7.08 -7.47
N ARG A 45 -4.80 -7.80 -7.18
CA ARG A 45 -4.87 -8.81 -6.11
C ARG A 45 -4.94 -10.22 -6.67
N LEU A 46 -4.19 -11.14 -6.07
CA LEU A 46 -4.51 -12.58 -6.16
C LEU A 46 -5.02 -13.01 -4.78
N SER A 47 -6.26 -13.41 -4.70
CA SER A 47 -6.93 -13.87 -3.50
C SER A 47 -6.67 -15.36 -3.28
N ILE A 48 -5.55 -15.69 -2.62
CA ILE A 48 -5.26 -17.08 -2.19
C ILE A 48 -5.92 -17.37 -0.84
N VAL A 49 -5.88 -16.41 0.10
CA VAL A 49 -6.42 -16.52 1.46
C VAL A 49 -7.26 -15.27 1.75
N ASP A 50 -8.46 -15.50 2.29
CA ASP A 50 -9.48 -14.50 2.66
C ASP A 50 -10.03 -13.65 1.49
N ILE A 51 -11.17 -14.05 0.94
CA ILE A 51 -11.76 -13.45 -0.27
C ILE A 51 -12.41 -12.08 -0.01
N LYS A 52 -12.67 -11.70 1.25
CA LYS A 52 -13.56 -10.55 1.55
C LYS A 52 -12.87 -9.33 2.14
N SER A 53 -11.67 -9.47 2.69
CA SER A 53 -10.92 -8.39 3.33
C SER A 53 -9.61 -8.08 2.57
N GLY A 54 -9.11 -6.84 2.66
CA GLY A 54 -7.83 -6.44 2.05
C GLY A 54 -7.91 -5.82 0.66
N GLN A 55 -9.03 -5.14 0.36
CA GLN A 55 -9.12 -4.22 -0.76
C GLN A 55 -8.13 -3.07 -0.56
N GLN A 56 -7.44 -2.69 -1.63
CA GLN A 56 -6.46 -1.62 -1.63
C GLN A 56 -6.72 -0.70 -2.83
N PRO A 57 -6.33 0.58 -2.81
CA PRO A 57 -5.58 1.26 -1.76
C PRO A 57 -6.35 1.43 -0.43
N VAL A 58 -5.63 1.41 0.69
CA VAL A 58 -6.17 1.65 2.04
C VAL A 58 -5.78 3.04 2.55
N HIS A 59 -6.53 3.58 3.51
CA HIS A 59 -6.29 4.91 4.06
C HIS A 59 -6.41 4.95 5.59
N ASN A 60 -5.86 5.95 6.26
CA ASN A 60 -6.13 6.19 7.69
C ASN A 60 -7.49 6.89 7.87
N GLU A 61 -7.91 7.13 9.12
CA GLU A 61 -9.24 7.62 9.49
C GLU A 61 -9.64 8.92 8.79
N ASP A 62 -8.71 9.86 8.68
CA ASP A 62 -8.91 11.17 8.07
C ASP A 62 -8.57 11.22 6.57
N LYS A 63 -8.15 10.09 5.99
CA LYS A 63 -7.73 9.94 4.58
C LYS A 63 -6.53 10.82 4.20
N SER A 64 -5.73 11.26 5.16
CA SER A 64 -4.48 11.98 4.89
C SER A 64 -3.37 11.04 4.41
N LEU A 65 -3.43 9.75 4.77
CA LEU A 65 -2.48 8.72 4.34
C LEU A 65 -3.18 7.71 3.44
N TRP A 66 -2.51 7.29 2.37
CA TRP A 66 -2.97 6.23 1.45
C TRP A 66 -1.85 5.24 1.20
N SER A 67 -2.15 3.95 1.12
CA SER A 67 -1.13 2.92 0.90
C SER A 67 -1.60 1.81 -0.04
N ILE A 68 -0.65 1.32 -0.84
CA ILE A 68 -0.72 0.03 -1.54
C ILE A 68 0.46 -0.85 -1.12
N PHE A 69 0.20 -2.15 -1.12
CA PHE A 69 1.02 -3.15 -0.47
C PHE A 69 0.99 -4.47 -1.23
N ASN A 70 2.17 -5.00 -1.53
CA ASN A 70 2.37 -6.36 -1.98
C ASN A 70 3.23 -7.09 -0.97
N GLY A 71 2.64 -7.98 -0.18
CA GLY A 71 3.35 -8.62 0.90
C GLY A 71 2.46 -9.42 1.83
N GLU A 72 3.03 -9.82 2.94
CA GLU A 72 2.35 -10.37 4.11
C GLU A 72 3.03 -9.83 5.37
N ILE A 73 2.23 -9.38 6.35
CA ILE A 73 2.71 -8.99 7.69
C ILE A 73 2.40 -10.13 8.66
N TYR A 74 3.41 -10.88 9.07
CA TYR A 74 3.25 -12.07 9.90
C TYR A 74 2.82 -11.75 11.33
N ASN A 75 3.27 -10.62 11.88
CA ASN A 75 2.90 -10.15 13.22
C ASN A 75 1.69 -9.18 13.20
N HIS A 76 0.79 -9.31 12.22
CA HIS A 76 -0.33 -8.37 12.04
C HIS A 76 -1.29 -8.33 13.24
N LYS A 77 -1.53 -9.46 13.91
CA LYS A 77 -2.46 -9.54 15.05
C LYS A 77 -1.94 -8.77 16.25
N GLU A 78 -0.66 -8.90 16.54
CA GLU A 78 0.03 -8.21 17.63
C GLU A 78 0.03 -6.70 17.39
N LEU A 79 0.42 -6.28 16.17
CA LEU A 79 0.46 -4.87 15.78
C LEU A 79 -0.94 -4.23 15.82
N ARG A 80 -1.97 -4.94 15.33
CA ARG A 80 -3.36 -4.45 15.40
C ARG A 80 -3.80 -4.24 16.84
N SER A 81 -3.51 -5.21 17.73
CA SER A 81 -3.85 -5.08 19.15
C SER A 81 -3.13 -3.90 19.82
N GLU A 82 -1.87 -3.65 19.47
CA GLU A 82 -1.10 -2.49 19.94
C GLU A 82 -1.74 -1.17 19.49
N LEU A 83 -2.07 -1.04 18.21
CA LEU A 83 -2.66 0.18 17.64
C LEU A 83 -4.08 0.46 18.17
N LEU A 84 -4.92 -0.58 18.34
CA LEU A 84 -6.24 -0.43 18.96
C LEU A 84 -6.14 0.11 20.39
N LYS A 85 -5.14 -0.32 21.17
CA LYS A 85 -4.89 0.20 22.53
C LYS A 85 -4.42 1.66 22.54
N LYS A 86 -3.83 2.12 21.44
CA LYS A 86 -3.40 3.51 21.25
C LYS A 86 -4.50 4.42 20.70
N GLY A 87 -5.64 3.85 20.31
CA GLY A 87 -6.83 4.60 19.90
C GLY A 87 -7.08 4.64 18.40
N HIS A 88 -6.26 3.97 17.58
CA HIS A 88 -6.52 3.85 16.14
C HIS A 88 -7.80 3.04 15.86
N GLN A 89 -8.50 3.38 14.80
CA GLN A 89 -9.75 2.76 14.38
C GLN A 89 -9.59 2.11 13.01
N PHE A 90 -9.78 0.80 12.96
CA PHE A 90 -9.72 0.02 11.73
C PHE A 90 -11.11 -0.12 11.12
N TYR A 91 -11.27 0.21 9.85
CA TYR A 91 -12.49 -0.06 9.08
C TYR A 91 -12.46 -1.41 8.36
N THR A 92 -11.29 -2.05 8.23
CA THR A 92 -11.18 -3.40 7.68
C THR A 92 -11.21 -4.47 8.78
N ASP A 93 -11.77 -5.62 8.43
CA ASP A 93 -11.80 -6.78 9.30
C ASP A 93 -10.49 -7.58 9.17
N HIS A 94 -9.55 -7.34 10.08
CA HIS A 94 -8.28 -8.07 10.19
C HIS A 94 -7.35 -8.03 8.96
N SER A 95 -7.50 -7.06 8.04
CA SER A 95 -6.55 -6.89 6.93
C SER A 95 -5.18 -6.42 7.44
N ASP A 96 -4.11 -6.98 6.89
CA ASP A 96 -2.74 -6.53 7.13
C ASP A 96 -2.40 -5.23 6.38
N SER A 97 -3.04 -4.97 5.23
CA SER A 97 -2.80 -3.76 4.44
C SER A 97 -3.11 -2.46 5.21
N GLU A 98 -4.23 -2.39 5.93
CA GLU A 98 -4.64 -1.20 6.70
C GLU A 98 -3.67 -0.91 7.86
N LEU A 99 -2.93 -1.89 8.37
CA LEU A 99 -1.92 -1.65 9.40
C LEU A 99 -0.88 -0.62 8.96
N ILE A 100 -0.55 -0.55 7.67
CA ILE A 100 0.55 0.28 7.17
C ILE A 100 0.31 1.76 7.45
N VAL A 101 -0.91 2.25 7.22
CA VAL A 101 -1.25 3.67 7.39
C VAL A 101 -1.22 4.06 8.87
N HIS A 102 -1.79 3.24 9.76
CA HIS A 102 -1.77 3.51 11.20
C HIS A 102 -0.37 3.32 11.82
N LEU A 103 0.40 2.35 11.35
CA LEU A 103 1.78 2.15 11.79
C LEU A 103 2.65 3.35 11.42
N TYR A 104 2.48 3.90 10.21
CA TYR A 104 3.17 5.12 9.80
C TYR A 104 2.70 6.33 10.60
N GLU A 105 1.40 6.47 10.85
CA GLU A 105 0.84 7.54 11.68
C GLU A 105 1.44 7.56 13.09
N GLU A 106 1.58 6.38 13.72
CA GLU A 106 2.10 6.25 15.08
C GLU A 106 3.63 6.36 15.18
N TYR A 107 4.37 5.82 14.20
CA TYR A 107 5.83 5.64 14.29
C TYR A 107 6.65 6.38 13.23
N GLY A 108 6.00 7.08 12.30
CA GLY A 108 6.63 7.65 11.11
C GLY A 108 7.37 6.58 10.30
N GLU A 109 8.42 6.99 9.58
CA GLU A 109 9.23 6.09 8.74
C GLU A 109 9.86 4.90 9.49
N SER A 110 9.99 4.97 10.82
CA SER A 110 10.54 3.87 11.62
C SER A 110 9.58 2.69 11.79
N PHE A 111 8.33 2.80 11.34
CA PHE A 111 7.33 1.75 11.46
C PHE A 111 7.76 0.42 10.84
N VAL A 112 8.55 0.46 9.76
CA VAL A 112 9.08 -0.74 9.09
C VAL A 112 9.91 -1.63 10.01
N LYS A 113 10.49 -1.08 11.09
CA LYS A 113 11.23 -1.86 12.10
C LYS A 113 10.32 -2.70 13.00
N LYS A 114 9.02 -2.41 13.03
CA LYS A 114 8.01 -3.16 13.78
C LYS A 114 7.41 -4.31 12.96
N ILE A 115 7.57 -4.31 11.63
CA ILE A 115 6.96 -5.28 10.73
C ILE A 115 7.85 -6.52 10.60
N ASN A 116 7.31 -7.68 10.94
CA ASN A 116 7.86 -8.98 10.57
C ASN A 116 7.12 -9.48 9.34
N GLY A 117 7.80 -9.60 8.20
CA GLY A 117 7.13 -9.97 6.97
C GLY A 117 7.99 -9.82 5.73
N MET A 118 7.35 -10.02 4.58
CA MET A 118 7.89 -9.76 3.25
C MET A 118 6.98 -8.76 2.56
N PHE A 119 7.53 -7.68 2.01
CA PHE A 119 6.69 -6.58 1.54
C PHE A 119 7.37 -5.63 0.56
N ALA A 120 6.56 -5.08 -0.32
CA ALA A 120 6.78 -3.83 -1.02
C ALA A 120 5.60 -2.91 -0.72
N ILE A 121 5.87 -1.68 -0.29
CA ILE A 121 4.88 -0.70 0.16
C ILE A 121 5.10 0.58 -0.64
N ALA A 122 4.02 1.18 -1.11
CA ALA A 122 3.98 2.57 -1.52
C ALA A 122 2.95 3.31 -0.66
N LEU A 123 3.40 4.32 0.08
CA LEU A 123 2.60 5.14 0.97
C LEU A 123 2.63 6.59 0.49
N TRP A 124 1.46 7.18 0.31
CA TRP A 124 1.28 8.59 -0.02
C TRP A 124 0.78 9.37 1.19
N ASN A 125 1.46 10.45 1.53
CA ASN A 125 1.05 11.41 2.55
C ASN A 125 0.53 12.69 1.86
N ASN A 126 -0.77 12.94 1.95
CA ASN A 126 -1.42 14.12 1.38
C ASN A 126 -0.97 15.42 2.05
N ASN A 127 -0.68 15.39 3.35
CA ASN A 127 -0.31 16.61 4.09
C ASN A 127 1.10 17.10 3.71
N GLU A 128 2.00 16.17 3.37
CA GLU A 128 3.38 16.47 2.99
C GLU A 128 3.62 16.43 1.47
N GLU A 129 2.59 16.09 0.67
CA GLU A 129 2.71 15.75 -0.76
C GLU A 129 3.89 14.79 -1.04
N ARG A 130 4.01 13.75 -0.22
CA ARG A 130 5.19 12.86 -0.22
C ARG A 130 4.83 11.42 -0.50
N LEU A 131 5.49 10.84 -1.50
CA LEU A 131 5.49 9.40 -1.77
C LEU A 131 6.67 8.75 -1.05
N LEU A 132 6.38 7.76 -0.21
CA LEU A 132 7.36 6.92 0.46
C LEU A 132 7.27 5.48 -0.06
N LEU A 133 8.42 4.92 -0.41
CA LEU A 133 8.54 3.56 -0.92
C LEU A 133 9.36 2.73 0.07
N PHE A 134 8.83 1.61 0.53
CA PHE A 134 9.51 0.70 1.44
C PHE A 134 9.56 -0.72 0.86
N ARG A 135 10.67 -1.41 1.11
CA ARG A 135 10.88 -2.80 0.71
C ARG A 135 11.42 -3.59 1.89
N ASP A 136 11.02 -4.84 2.01
CA ASP A 136 11.50 -5.72 3.08
C ASP A 136 13.02 -5.92 3.03
N ARG A 137 13.59 -6.30 4.19
CA ARG A 137 15.04 -6.36 4.42
C ARG A 137 15.78 -7.26 3.44
N MET A 138 15.14 -8.34 3.00
CA MET A 138 15.74 -9.32 2.09
C MET A 138 15.35 -9.09 0.63
N GLY A 139 14.50 -8.09 0.36
CA GLY A 139 13.97 -7.80 -0.95
C GLY A 139 13.12 -8.93 -1.54
N VAL A 140 12.42 -9.70 -0.71
CA VAL A 140 11.59 -10.84 -1.13
C VAL A 140 10.51 -10.38 -2.12
N LYS A 141 9.84 -9.26 -1.84
CA LYS A 141 8.89 -8.68 -2.77
C LYS A 141 9.60 -7.67 -3.69
N PRO A 142 9.44 -7.78 -5.03
CA PRO A 142 10.09 -6.86 -5.94
C PRO A 142 9.45 -5.46 -5.88
N LEU A 143 10.29 -4.43 -5.92
CA LEU A 143 9.90 -3.03 -6.05
C LEU A 143 10.91 -2.34 -6.96
N PHE A 144 10.42 -1.72 -8.03
CA PHE A 144 11.23 -1.02 -9.02
C PHE A 144 10.71 0.42 -9.13
N TYR A 145 11.61 1.36 -9.40
CA TYR A 145 11.26 2.75 -9.67
C TYR A 145 12.10 3.28 -10.83
N SER A 146 11.59 4.30 -11.50
CA SER A 146 12.32 5.09 -12.50
C SER A 146 11.99 6.56 -12.28
N SER A 147 12.76 7.47 -12.86
CA SER A 147 12.38 8.87 -12.95
C SER A 147 12.35 9.29 -14.40
N ILE A 148 11.20 9.72 -14.88
CA ILE A 148 10.96 10.10 -16.28
C ILE A 148 10.30 11.47 -16.27
N ASN A 149 10.98 12.48 -16.84
CA ASN A 149 10.48 13.85 -16.94
C ASN A 149 10.03 14.44 -15.59
N GLY A 150 10.76 14.15 -14.51
CA GLY A 150 10.42 14.63 -13.16
C GLY A 150 9.27 13.90 -12.47
N LYS A 151 8.70 12.86 -13.10
CA LYS A 151 7.77 11.92 -12.47
C LYS A 151 8.54 10.70 -12.00
N LEU A 152 8.32 10.31 -10.74
CA LEU A 152 8.62 8.97 -10.24
C LEU A 152 7.50 8.01 -10.64
#